data_AF-A0A1V5H0E0-F1
#
_entry.id   AF-A0A1V5H0E0-F1
#
_cell.length_a   1.000
_cell.length_b   1.000
_cell.length_c   1.000
_cell.angle_alpha   90.00
_cell.angle_beta   90.00
_cell.angle_gamma   90.00
#
_symmetry.space_group_name_H-M   'P 1'
#
loop_
_entity.id
_entity.type
_entity.pdbx_description
1 polymer ?
#
loop_
_entity_poly.entity_id
_entity_poly.type
_entity_poly.pdbx_seq_one_letter_code
_entity_poly.pdbx_strand_id
1 'polypeptide(L)'
;MRIHCIDGLSPHGRTIVDESLRYRDMGVSLEMFLGFFKTIVQSLEDLIAVPGPGEENLSALLSVRRITDIVETAIVGGWERSAKPGEQKQPESAFSRNLPEQEFHGTLDSDTRNPAHVPTNAEKMHRAIFHSVGEGILLVDQELEIIKANQQAAEIYGMPIQNLVGSDVRQLTDEQGIKALMGFFDKLVEGQRFSGEITGVYIDGRTFPTDVTVTRIDYDGKKFWTIIVHDITEHKALEQKLFEEKSQIEEMNITLKNVLNTIEKDRRDFEGRLSARIRTSILPALEKVEKEADASVRKSYLMLLGQQITALTSGSDTGLDAGLLKLSKTELGVCRLIQAGCSSKEICEAMNLSFETIQTHRKNIRRKLRLRGRKVNLHAFLSNRVIDSAGSTSQEGEFIHE
;
A
#
# COMPACT_ATOMS: atom_id res chain seq x y z
N MET A 1 -27.40 28.66 -6.79
CA MET A 1 -27.14 29.16 -5.43
C MET A 1 -25.72 28.70 -5.06
N ARG A 2 -24.71 29.59 -5.14
CA ARG A 2 -23.30 29.23 -4.90
C ARG A 2 -23.07 29.08 -3.40
N ILE A 3 -22.80 27.87 -2.93
CA ILE A 3 -22.59 27.58 -1.51
C ILE A 3 -21.14 27.93 -1.13
N HIS A 4 -20.96 29.10 -0.51
CA HIS A 4 -19.74 29.49 0.19
C HIS A 4 -19.65 28.73 1.53
N CYS A 5 -19.14 27.49 1.52
CA CYS A 5 -19.05 26.65 2.72
C CYS A 5 -17.68 26.56 3.40
N ILE A 6 -16.59 27.09 2.81
CA ILE A 6 -15.25 26.91 3.43
C ILE A 6 -15.02 27.88 4.59
N ASP A 7 -15.60 29.08 4.54
CA ASP A 7 -15.34 30.13 5.55
C ASP A 7 -15.98 29.84 6.92
N GLY A 8 -16.99 28.96 6.98
CA GLY A 8 -17.70 28.58 8.20
C GLY A 8 -17.19 27.32 8.92
N LEU A 9 -16.16 26.65 8.41
CA LEU A 9 -15.60 25.45 9.05
C LEU A 9 -14.73 25.82 10.26
N SER A 10 -14.86 25.04 11.34
CA SER A 10 -13.98 25.12 12.50
C SER A 10 -12.52 24.85 12.08
N PRO A 11 -11.50 25.27 12.87
CA PRO A 11 -10.09 25.09 12.51
C PRO A 11 -9.73 23.66 12.11
N HIS A 12 -10.38 22.67 12.75
CA HIS A 12 -10.17 21.24 12.46
C HIS A 12 -10.77 20.81 11.12
N GLY A 13 -11.89 21.41 10.70
CA GLY A 13 -12.51 21.14 9.40
C GLY A 13 -11.70 21.66 8.21
N ARG A 14 -10.96 22.77 8.39
CA ARG A 14 -10.02 23.27 7.37
C ARG A 14 -8.81 22.34 7.22
N THR A 15 -8.29 21.82 8.33
CA THR A 15 -7.17 20.86 8.33
C THR A 15 -7.48 19.60 7.51
N ILE A 16 -8.70 19.06 7.62
CA ILE A 16 -9.08 17.83 6.90
C ILE A 16 -9.17 18.06 5.38
N VAL A 17 -9.68 19.22 4.95
CA VAL A 17 -9.72 19.57 3.52
C VAL A 17 -8.30 19.77 2.99
N ASP A 18 -7.44 20.48 3.72
CA ASP A 18 -6.04 20.69 3.33
C ASP A 18 -5.24 19.37 3.28
N GLU A 19 -5.46 18.45 4.23
CA GLU A 19 -4.87 17.12 4.19
C GLU A 19 -5.37 16.31 3.00
N SER A 20 -6.66 16.36 2.68
CA SER A 20 -7.22 15.67 1.50
C SER A 20 -6.58 16.17 0.21
N LEU A 21 -6.36 17.48 0.06
CA LEU A 21 -5.71 18.05 -1.12
C LEU A 21 -4.25 17.60 -1.28
N ARG A 22 -3.54 17.30 -0.19
CA ARG A 22 -2.19 16.70 -0.28
C ARG A 22 -2.19 15.31 -0.89
N TYR A 23 -3.22 14.50 -0.65
CA TYR A 23 -3.36 13.19 -1.29
C TYR A 23 -3.63 13.32 -2.79
N ARG A 24 -4.35 14.37 -3.21
CA ARG A 24 -4.49 14.70 -4.63
C ARG A 24 -3.14 15.03 -5.29
N ASP A 25 -2.29 15.81 -4.61
CA ASP A 25 -0.94 16.13 -5.10
C ASP A 25 -0.05 14.89 -5.22
N MET A 26 -0.35 13.84 -4.45
CA MET A 26 0.29 12.52 -4.53
C MET A 26 -0.34 11.59 -5.58
N GLY A 27 -1.32 12.07 -6.37
CA GLY A 27 -1.93 11.33 -7.47
C GLY A 27 -3.16 10.50 -7.11
N VAL A 28 -3.71 10.65 -5.90
CA VAL A 28 -4.94 9.96 -5.48
C VAL A 28 -6.16 10.64 -6.11
N SER A 29 -7.04 9.87 -6.76
CA SER A 29 -8.30 10.39 -7.31
C SER A 29 -9.32 10.69 -6.20
N LEU A 30 -10.27 11.60 -6.46
CA LEU A 30 -11.32 11.93 -5.51
C LEU A 30 -12.15 10.69 -5.14
N GLU A 31 -12.46 9.85 -6.12
CA GLU A 31 -13.21 8.60 -5.92
C GLU A 31 -12.45 7.63 -5.02
N MET A 32 -11.13 7.48 -5.23
CA MET A 32 -10.29 6.61 -4.41
C MET A 32 -10.20 7.14 -2.96
N PHE A 33 -10.04 8.44 -2.78
CA PHE A 33 -10.00 9.06 -1.46
C PHE A 33 -11.33 8.90 -0.70
N LEU A 34 -12.46 9.18 -1.36
CA LEU A 34 -13.79 8.99 -0.79
C LEU A 34 -14.10 7.53 -0.47
N GLY A 35 -13.58 6.59 -1.29
CA GLY A 35 -13.65 5.15 -1.01
C GLY A 35 -12.98 4.79 0.31
N PHE A 36 -11.71 5.18 0.51
CA PHE A 36 -10.99 4.93 1.76
C PHE A 36 -11.64 5.61 2.96
N PHE A 37 -12.10 6.86 2.79
CA PHE A 37 -12.81 7.60 3.82
C PHE A 37 -14.08 6.87 4.28
N LYS A 38 -14.90 6.37 3.33
CA LYS A 38 -16.10 5.58 3.64
C LYS A 38 -15.78 4.28 4.35
N THR A 39 -14.70 3.58 3.98
CA THR A 39 -14.27 2.36 4.68
C THR A 39 -13.91 2.62 6.14
N ILE A 40 -13.23 3.74 6.43
CA ILE A 40 -12.87 4.13 7.79
C ILE A 40 -14.13 4.48 8.59
N VAL A 41 -15.06 5.25 8.02
CA VAL A 41 -16.33 5.61 8.67
C VAL A 41 -17.14 4.36 8.96
N GLN A 42 -17.25 3.43 8.01
CA GLN A 42 -17.98 2.17 8.20
C GLN A 42 -17.38 1.35 9.34
N SER A 43 -16.05 1.29 9.44
CA SER A 43 -15.35 0.59 10.53
C SER A 43 -15.63 1.23 11.89
N LEU A 44 -15.77 2.57 11.94
CA LEU A 44 -16.15 3.29 13.16
C LEU A 44 -17.63 3.08 13.52
N GLU A 45 -18.52 3.06 12.53
CA GLU A 45 -19.93 2.72 12.74
C GLU A 45 -20.09 1.32 13.31
N ASP A 46 -19.38 0.33 12.74
CA ASP A 46 -19.42 -1.06 13.18
C ASP A 46 -18.87 -1.23 14.61
N LEU A 47 -17.85 -0.45 14.99
CA LEU A 47 -17.29 -0.43 16.34
C LEU A 47 -18.29 0.14 17.37
N ILE A 48 -19.10 1.13 16.98
CA ILE A 48 -20.11 1.76 17.84
C ILE A 48 -21.40 0.92 17.89
N ALA A 49 -21.67 0.13 16.85
CA ALA A 49 -22.85 -0.74 16.73
C ALA A 49 -22.81 -2.01 17.61
N VAL A 50 -21.72 -2.24 18.37
CA VAL A 50 -21.61 -3.35 19.33
C VAL A 50 -22.68 -3.19 20.43
N PRO A 51 -23.46 -4.24 20.78
CA PRO A 51 -24.65 -4.12 21.62
C PRO A 51 -24.30 -3.81 23.08
N GLY A 52 -24.44 -2.54 23.47
CA GLY A 52 -24.46 -2.05 24.84
C GLY A 52 -25.82 -1.40 25.18
N PRO A 53 -26.16 -1.21 26.46
CA PRO A 53 -27.48 -0.71 26.84
C PRO A 53 -27.53 0.82 26.74
N GLY A 54 -28.27 1.38 25.78
CA GLY A 54 -28.77 2.75 25.88
C GLY A 54 -28.82 3.58 24.59
N GLU A 55 -29.69 4.60 24.61
CA GLU A 55 -29.87 5.64 23.58
C GLU A 55 -28.58 6.39 23.20
N GLU A 56 -27.51 6.26 23.98
CA GLU A 56 -26.20 6.87 23.76
C GLU A 56 -25.48 6.36 22.51
N ASN A 57 -25.59 5.07 22.18
CA ASN A 57 -24.96 4.50 20.97
C ASN A 57 -25.64 5.00 19.68
N LEU A 58 -26.96 5.18 19.72
CA LEU A 58 -27.71 5.72 18.59
C LEU A 58 -27.39 7.21 18.38
N SER A 59 -27.27 7.98 19.46
CA SER A 59 -26.85 9.39 19.41
C SER A 59 -25.42 9.54 18.89
N ALA A 60 -24.50 8.66 19.29
CA ALA A 60 -23.13 8.62 18.80
C ALA A 60 -23.06 8.28 17.30
N LEU A 61 -23.81 7.27 16.84
CA LEU A 61 -23.90 6.91 15.42
C LEU A 61 -24.45 8.05 14.55
N LEU A 62 -25.53 8.71 15.01
CA LEU A 62 -26.11 9.85 14.29
C LEU A 62 -25.18 11.07 14.27
N SER A 63 -24.38 11.27 15.32
CA SER A 63 -23.38 12.33 15.39
C SER A 63 -22.21 12.06 14.43
N VAL A 64 -21.72 10.83 14.39
CA VAL A 64 -20.66 10.40 13.45
C VAL A 64 -21.13 10.57 12.01
N ARG A 65 -22.32 10.07 11.65
CA ARG A 65 -22.88 10.24 10.29
C ARG A 65 -23.00 11.70 9.88
N ARG A 66 -23.55 12.54 10.76
CA ARG A 66 -23.72 13.97 10.46
C ARG A 66 -22.39 14.68 10.24
N ILE A 67 -21.37 14.35 11.03
CA ILE A 67 -20.02 14.91 10.86
C ILE A 67 -19.39 14.40 9.55
N THR A 68 -19.56 13.10 9.25
CA THR A 68 -19.10 12.49 8.00
C THR A 68 -19.69 13.19 6.78
N ASP A 69 -21.01 13.41 6.73
CA ASP A 69 -21.69 14.05 5.59
C ASP A 69 -21.17 15.49 5.37
N ILE A 70 -20.92 16.23 6.46
CA ILE A 70 -20.37 17.59 6.42
C ILE A 70 -18.94 17.56 5.87
N VAL A 71 -18.12 16.62 6.34
CA VAL A 71 -16.72 16.46 5.93
C VAL A 71 -16.63 16.00 4.46
N GLU A 72 -17.44 15.03 4.04
CA GLU A 72 -17.53 14.57 2.65
C GLU A 72 -17.91 15.73 1.71
N THR A 73 -18.93 16.50 2.08
CA THR A 73 -19.36 17.68 1.31
C THR A 73 -18.27 18.75 1.23
N ALA A 74 -17.53 18.97 2.32
CA ALA A 74 -16.43 19.93 2.37
C ALA A 74 -15.23 19.51 1.51
N ILE A 75 -14.88 18.22 1.52
CA ILE A 75 -13.79 17.64 0.72
C ILE A 75 -14.12 17.73 -0.76
N VAL A 76 -15.30 17.27 -1.18
CA VAL A 76 -15.76 17.35 -2.59
C VAL A 76 -15.73 18.80 -3.07
N GLY A 77 -16.31 19.72 -2.30
CA GLY A 77 -16.32 21.14 -2.63
C GLY A 77 -14.93 21.80 -2.59
N GLY A 78 -13.96 21.26 -1.86
CA GLY A 78 -12.57 21.72 -1.84
C GLY A 78 -11.79 21.26 -3.08
N TRP A 79 -11.98 20.00 -3.48
CA TRP A 79 -11.33 19.41 -4.66
C TRP A 79 -11.89 19.99 -5.97
N GLU A 80 -13.20 20.27 -6.03
CA GLU A 80 -13.84 20.96 -7.17
C GLU A 80 -13.34 22.40 -7.33
N ARG A 81 -13.13 23.14 -6.22
CA ARG A 81 -12.63 24.52 -6.26
C ARG A 81 -11.14 24.65 -6.60
N SER A 82 -10.36 23.61 -6.31
CA SER A 82 -8.92 23.53 -6.64
C SER A 82 -8.66 23.12 -8.10
N ALA A 83 -9.65 22.54 -8.79
CA ALA A 83 -9.55 22.28 -10.23
C ALA A 83 -9.57 23.60 -11.03
N LYS A 84 -8.47 23.93 -11.71
CA LYS A 84 -8.38 25.12 -12.59
C LYS A 84 -9.46 25.06 -13.70
N PRO A 85 -9.99 26.20 -14.17
CA PRO A 85 -10.96 26.24 -15.27
C PRO A 85 -10.26 25.86 -16.58
N GLY A 86 -10.32 24.58 -16.94
CA GLY A 86 -9.68 24.03 -18.13
C GLY A 86 -9.66 22.49 -18.18
N GLU A 87 -9.80 21.82 -17.03
CA GLU A 87 -9.94 20.37 -16.95
C GLU A 87 -11.39 19.97 -16.56
N GLN A 88 -12.35 20.34 -17.41
CA GLN A 88 -13.67 19.69 -17.40
C GLN A 88 -13.68 18.62 -18.48
N LYS A 89 -13.26 17.40 -18.13
CA LYS A 89 -13.82 16.21 -18.78
C LYS A 89 -15.18 15.95 -18.15
N GLN A 90 -16.20 15.91 -18.99
CA GLN A 90 -17.58 15.63 -18.63
C GLN A 90 -17.68 14.35 -17.78
N PRO A 91 -18.44 14.35 -16.68
CA PRO A 91 -18.90 13.11 -16.09
C PRO A 91 -20.13 12.63 -16.88
N GLU A 92 -20.00 11.49 -17.57
CA GLU A 92 -21.15 10.72 -18.03
C GLU A 92 -21.86 10.14 -16.79
N SER A 93 -22.83 10.88 -16.26
CA SER A 93 -23.75 10.36 -15.26
C SER A 93 -24.88 9.61 -15.96
N ALA A 94 -24.96 8.32 -15.63
CA ALA A 94 -26.09 7.45 -15.89
C ALA A 94 -27.43 8.04 -15.42
N PHE A 95 -28.48 7.67 -16.15
CA PHE A 95 -29.82 7.38 -15.65
C PHE A 95 -30.40 8.33 -14.58
N SER A 96 -31.27 9.24 -15.02
CA SER A 96 -32.61 9.30 -14.42
C SER A 96 -33.65 9.90 -15.34
N ARG A 97 -34.77 9.17 -15.38
CA ARG A 97 -36.13 9.57 -15.71
C ARG A 97 -36.35 11.09 -15.63
N ASN A 98 -36.94 11.64 -16.69
CA ASN A 98 -38.28 12.23 -16.62
C ASN A 98 -38.80 12.47 -18.04
N LEU A 99 -40.02 12.02 -18.30
CA LEU A 99 -40.83 12.46 -19.44
C LEU A 99 -41.02 13.98 -19.38
N PRO A 100 -41.23 14.60 -20.54
CA PRO A 100 -42.49 15.30 -20.69
C PRO A 100 -43.20 14.98 -22.00
N GLU A 101 -44.53 14.85 -21.87
CA GLU A 101 -45.50 14.97 -22.94
C GLU A 101 -45.35 16.34 -23.61
N GLN A 102 -45.36 16.39 -24.95
CA GLN A 102 -46.17 17.34 -25.69
C GLN A 102 -46.28 16.99 -27.17
N GLU A 103 -47.51 17.07 -27.64
CA GLU A 103 -48.03 16.85 -28.97
C GLU A 103 -47.35 17.73 -30.02
N PHE A 104 -47.14 17.20 -31.24
CA PHE A 104 -47.26 18.03 -32.44
C PHE A 104 -47.73 17.23 -33.65
N HIS A 105 -48.71 17.83 -34.32
CA HIS A 105 -49.45 17.36 -35.48
C HIS A 105 -48.59 17.25 -36.76
N GLY A 106 -48.87 16.19 -37.53
CA GLY A 106 -49.19 16.21 -38.96
C GLY A 106 -48.14 16.73 -39.96
N THR A 107 -47.77 15.90 -40.92
CA THR A 107 -48.41 15.92 -42.26
C THR A 107 -48.05 14.66 -43.05
N LEU A 108 -49.06 14.13 -43.73
CA LEU A 108 -48.97 13.09 -44.72
C LEU A 108 -48.17 13.59 -45.92
N ASP A 109 -47.23 12.78 -46.42
CA ASP A 109 -46.93 12.75 -47.84
C ASP A 109 -47.02 11.31 -48.33
N SER A 110 -48.00 11.13 -49.22
CA SER A 110 -48.24 9.92 -49.98
C SER A 110 -47.39 9.95 -51.24
N ASP A 111 -46.49 8.98 -51.45
CA ASP A 111 -46.35 8.43 -52.79
C ASP A 111 -45.76 7.00 -52.86
N THR A 112 -46.64 6.12 -53.32
CA THR A 112 -46.48 4.95 -54.21
C THR A 112 -45.30 3.95 -54.11
N ARG A 113 -45.68 2.75 -53.65
CA ARG A 113 -45.50 1.41 -54.28
C ARG A 113 -44.10 0.77 -54.34
N ASN A 114 -43.87 -0.18 -53.42
CA ASN A 114 -43.42 -1.53 -53.77
C ASN A 114 -43.83 -2.55 -52.66
N PRO A 115 -44.67 -3.59 -52.90
CA PRO A 115 -45.02 -4.56 -51.88
C PRO A 115 -44.03 -5.73 -51.93
N ALA A 116 -42.89 -5.60 -51.27
CA ALA A 116 -41.96 -6.71 -51.05
C ALA A 116 -41.76 -6.89 -49.54
N HIS A 117 -42.45 -7.88 -48.99
CA HIS A 117 -42.17 -8.56 -47.71
C HIS A 117 -41.82 -7.63 -46.53
N VAL A 118 -42.83 -7.15 -45.80
CA VAL A 118 -42.62 -6.59 -44.45
C VAL A 118 -42.17 -7.76 -43.57
N PRO A 119 -40.92 -7.81 -43.08
CA PRO A 119 -40.51 -8.90 -42.21
C PRO A 119 -41.34 -8.78 -40.94
N THR A 120 -41.99 -9.86 -40.57
CA THR A 120 -42.81 -9.95 -39.36
C THR A 120 -41.97 -9.57 -38.13
N ASN A 121 -42.59 -9.06 -37.07
CA ASN A 121 -41.88 -8.74 -35.83
C ASN A 121 -41.09 -9.95 -35.28
N ALA A 122 -41.57 -11.18 -35.53
CA ALA A 122 -40.85 -12.41 -35.23
C ALA A 122 -39.54 -12.54 -36.02
N GLU A 123 -39.51 -12.21 -37.32
CA GLU A 123 -38.30 -12.24 -38.15
C GLU A 123 -37.31 -11.13 -37.79
N LYS A 124 -37.79 -9.95 -37.40
CA LYS A 124 -36.94 -8.85 -36.91
C LYS A 124 -36.31 -9.19 -35.56
N MET A 125 -37.07 -9.78 -34.65
CA MET A 125 -36.61 -10.18 -33.32
C MET A 125 -35.68 -11.40 -33.40
N HIS A 126 -36.00 -12.38 -34.25
CA HIS A 126 -35.12 -13.50 -34.56
C HIS A 126 -33.80 -13.02 -35.19
N ARG A 127 -33.86 -12.07 -36.13
CA ARG A 127 -32.65 -11.45 -36.70
C ARG A 127 -31.85 -10.68 -35.64
N ALA A 128 -32.49 -9.97 -34.72
CA ALA A 128 -31.80 -9.23 -33.67
C ALA A 128 -31.08 -10.15 -32.66
N ILE A 129 -31.69 -11.26 -32.26
CA ILE A 129 -31.06 -12.27 -31.39
C ILE A 129 -29.94 -13.01 -32.14
N PHE A 130 -30.15 -13.34 -33.42
CA PHE A 130 -29.13 -14.01 -34.23
C PHE A 130 -27.89 -13.13 -34.49
N HIS A 131 -28.04 -11.81 -34.41
CA HIS A 131 -26.97 -10.82 -34.55
C HIS A 131 -26.62 -10.14 -33.21
N SER A 132 -26.99 -10.72 -32.06
CA SER A 132 -26.66 -10.11 -30.78
C SER A 132 -25.15 -10.08 -30.56
N VAL A 133 -24.65 -8.93 -30.13
CA VAL A 133 -23.23 -8.57 -30.07
C VAL A 133 -22.47 -9.50 -29.12
N GLY A 134 -21.45 -10.18 -29.64
CA GLY A 134 -20.42 -10.88 -28.85
C GLY A 134 -20.50 -12.41 -28.79
N GLU A 135 -21.58 -13.03 -29.28
CA GLU A 135 -21.73 -14.50 -29.28
C GLU A 135 -21.85 -15.08 -30.70
N GLY A 136 -21.02 -16.09 -30.98
CA GLY A 136 -21.11 -16.88 -32.20
C GLY A 136 -22.27 -17.86 -32.12
N ILE A 137 -23.13 -17.89 -33.13
CA ILE A 137 -24.29 -18.80 -33.18
C ILE A 137 -24.13 -19.71 -34.38
N LEU A 138 -24.18 -21.01 -34.14
CA LEU A 138 -24.15 -22.07 -35.14
C LEU A 138 -25.42 -22.91 -35.03
N LEU A 139 -25.94 -23.36 -36.15
CA LEU A 139 -27.02 -24.32 -36.24
C LEU A 139 -26.50 -25.55 -36.98
N VAL A 140 -26.60 -26.70 -36.33
CA VAL A 140 -26.01 -27.97 -36.76
C VAL A 140 -27.10 -29.01 -36.97
N ASP A 141 -27.00 -29.84 -38.00
CA ASP A 141 -27.93 -30.93 -38.30
C ASP A 141 -27.51 -32.30 -37.70
N GLN A 142 -28.21 -33.38 -38.08
CA GLN A 142 -28.01 -34.75 -37.57
C GLN A 142 -26.70 -35.37 -38.04
N GLU A 143 -26.18 -34.89 -39.16
CA GLU A 143 -24.91 -35.29 -39.75
C GLU A 143 -23.73 -34.51 -39.14
N LEU A 144 -24.01 -33.59 -38.21
CA LEU A 144 -23.07 -32.68 -37.55
C LEU A 144 -22.51 -31.60 -38.50
N GLU A 145 -23.22 -31.31 -39.59
CA GLU A 145 -22.89 -30.25 -40.53
C GLU A 145 -23.53 -28.93 -40.10
N ILE A 146 -22.77 -27.84 -40.24
CA ILE A 146 -23.23 -26.49 -39.89
C ILE A 146 -24.15 -25.98 -41.02
N ILE A 147 -25.46 -25.98 -40.79
CA ILE A 147 -26.43 -25.51 -41.78
C ILE A 147 -26.56 -23.98 -41.80
N LYS A 148 -26.32 -23.31 -40.67
CA LYS A 148 -26.30 -21.84 -40.57
C LYS A 148 -25.30 -21.40 -39.50
N ALA A 149 -24.71 -20.23 -39.72
CA ALA A 149 -23.90 -19.52 -38.75
C ALA A 149 -24.25 -18.03 -38.77
N ASN A 150 -24.00 -17.31 -37.68
CA ASN A 150 -24.01 -15.84 -37.68
C ASN A 150 -22.63 -15.26 -38.03
N GLN A 151 -22.59 -13.96 -38.27
CA GLN A 151 -21.35 -13.24 -38.59
C GLN A 151 -20.33 -13.31 -37.44
N GLN A 152 -20.79 -13.29 -36.19
CA GLN A 152 -19.91 -13.36 -35.03
C GLN A 152 -19.18 -14.71 -34.94
N ALA A 153 -19.82 -15.82 -35.30
CA ALA A 153 -19.16 -17.13 -35.33
C ALA A 153 -18.03 -17.16 -36.38
N ALA A 154 -18.25 -16.54 -37.54
CA ALA A 154 -17.22 -16.38 -38.57
C ALA A 154 -16.01 -15.56 -38.05
N GLU A 155 -16.28 -14.50 -37.29
CA GLU A 155 -15.24 -13.66 -36.66
C GLU A 155 -14.47 -14.42 -35.56
N ILE A 156 -15.18 -15.11 -34.67
CA ILE A 156 -14.58 -15.90 -33.59
C ILE A 156 -13.68 -17.00 -34.16
N TYR A 157 -14.14 -17.78 -35.14
CA TYR A 157 -13.33 -18.88 -35.69
C TYR A 157 -12.30 -18.41 -36.74
N GLY A 158 -12.35 -17.13 -37.14
CA GLY A 158 -11.50 -16.58 -38.21
C GLY A 158 -11.80 -17.17 -39.60
N MET A 159 -13.00 -17.74 -39.78
CA MET A 159 -13.41 -18.42 -41.01
C MET A 159 -14.44 -17.59 -41.77
N PRO A 160 -14.33 -17.46 -43.10
CA PRO A 160 -15.42 -16.92 -43.90
C PRO A 160 -16.69 -17.73 -43.68
N ILE A 161 -17.83 -17.05 -43.51
CA ILE A 161 -19.12 -17.72 -43.20
C ILE A 161 -19.51 -18.78 -44.25
N GLN A 162 -19.08 -18.60 -45.49
CA GLN A 162 -19.28 -19.52 -46.61
C GLN A 162 -18.49 -20.83 -46.47
N ASN A 163 -17.35 -20.79 -45.78
CA ASN A 163 -16.55 -21.98 -45.47
C ASN A 163 -17.00 -22.62 -44.15
N LEU A 164 -17.61 -21.83 -43.26
CA LEU A 164 -18.15 -22.29 -41.99
C LEU A 164 -19.46 -23.07 -42.19
N VAL A 165 -20.37 -22.56 -43.03
CA VAL A 165 -21.58 -23.28 -43.42
C VAL A 165 -21.24 -24.45 -44.35
N GLY A 166 -21.75 -25.64 -44.03
CA GLY A 166 -21.44 -26.90 -44.70
C GLY A 166 -20.16 -27.58 -44.19
N SER A 167 -19.44 -26.97 -43.25
CA SER A 167 -18.33 -27.64 -42.57
C SER A 167 -18.82 -28.46 -41.38
N ASP A 168 -18.01 -29.44 -41.00
CA ASP A 168 -18.26 -30.31 -39.87
C ASP A 168 -17.90 -29.58 -38.56
N VAL A 169 -18.85 -29.48 -37.64
CA VAL A 169 -18.67 -28.77 -36.37
C VAL A 169 -17.51 -29.32 -35.53
N ARG A 170 -17.15 -30.59 -35.71
CA ARG A 170 -16.05 -31.24 -34.99
C ARG A 170 -14.68 -30.63 -35.31
N GLN A 171 -14.56 -29.89 -36.42
CA GLN A 171 -13.33 -29.22 -36.80
C GLN A 171 -13.05 -27.95 -35.98
N LEU A 172 -14.07 -27.42 -35.29
CA LEU A 172 -14.00 -26.15 -34.56
C LEU A 172 -13.54 -26.31 -33.11
N THR A 173 -13.13 -27.51 -32.72
CA THR A 173 -12.79 -27.86 -31.33
C THR A 173 -11.74 -28.97 -31.27
N ASP A 174 -11.11 -29.17 -30.11
CA ASP A 174 -10.11 -30.21 -29.91
C ASP A 174 -10.73 -31.60 -29.63
N GLU A 175 -9.91 -32.64 -29.52
CA GLU A 175 -10.40 -34.00 -29.25
C GLU A 175 -11.24 -34.12 -27.96
N GLN A 176 -10.99 -33.27 -26.96
CA GLN A 176 -11.75 -33.28 -25.70
C GLN A 176 -13.11 -32.62 -25.89
N GLY A 177 -13.14 -31.48 -26.60
CA GLY A 177 -14.37 -30.78 -26.96
C GLY A 177 -15.24 -31.61 -27.88
N ILE A 178 -14.68 -32.39 -28.81
CA ILE A 178 -15.45 -33.35 -29.64
C ILE A 178 -16.17 -34.36 -28.74
N LYS A 179 -15.46 -34.96 -27.78
CA LYS A 179 -16.07 -35.92 -26.84
C LYS A 179 -17.15 -35.28 -25.98
N ALA A 180 -16.94 -34.05 -25.53
CA ALA A 180 -17.92 -33.29 -24.77
C ALA A 180 -19.18 -33.02 -25.60
N LEU A 181 -19.02 -32.44 -26.79
CA LEU A 181 -20.11 -32.12 -27.72
C LEU A 181 -20.91 -33.36 -28.12
N MET A 182 -20.26 -34.45 -28.50
CA MET A 182 -20.95 -35.71 -28.81
C MET A 182 -21.72 -36.24 -27.60
N GLY A 183 -21.12 -36.19 -26.42
CA GLY A 183 -21.79 -36.54 -25.17
C GLY A 183 -23.04 -35.69 -24.89
N PHE A 184 -23.07 -34.43 -25.33
CA PHE A 184 -24.25 -33.57 -25.23
C PHE A 184 -25.28 -33.88 -26.31
N PHE A 185 -24.87 -34.07 -27.56
CA PHE A 185 -25.77 -34.38 -28.67
C PHE A 185 -26.56 -35.67 -28.43
N ASP A 186 -25.94 -36.69 -27.84
CA ASP A 186 -26.60 -37.97 -27.53
C ASP A 186 -27.58 -37.88 -26.34
N LYS A 187 -27.33 -36.97 -25.38
CA LYS A 187 -28.08 -36.90 -24.12
C LYS A 187 -29.19 -35.84 -24.11
N LEU A 188 -29.10 -34.83 -24.98
CA LEU A 188 -30.04 -33.72 -25.01
C LEU A 188 -31.41 -34.15 -25.53
N VAL A 189 -32.44 -33.99 -24.69
CA VAL A 189 -33.84 -34.07 -25.10
C VAL A 189 -34.29 -32.71 -25.64
N GLU A 190 -35.32 -32.68 -26.49
CA GLU A 190 -35.88 -31.44 -27.04
C GLU A 190 -36.16 -30.40 -25.95
N GLY A 191 -35.72 -29.16 -26.17
CA GLY A 191 -35.90 -28.04 -25.22
C GLY A 191 -34.91 -28.01 -24.05
N GLN A 192 -34.05 -29.03 -23.90
CA GLN A 192 -32.94 -28.97 -22.95
C GLN A 192 -31.75 -28.22 -23.53
N ARG A 193 -31.00 -27.55 -22.63
CA ARG A 193 -29.73 -26.91 -22.94
C ARG A 193 -28.62 -27.47 -22.05
N PHE A 194 -27.43 -27.55 -22.61
CA PHE A 194 -26.19 -27.80 -21.87
C PHE A 194 -25.27 -26.60 -22.06
N SER A 195 -24.51 -26.24 -21.03
CA SER A 195 -23.48 -25.20 -21.12
C SER A 195 -22.19 -25.68 -20.47
N GLY A 196 -21.04 -25.35 -21.05
CA GLY A 196 -19.75 -25.63 -20.45
C GLY A 196 -18.58 -25.12 -21.26
N GLU A 197 -17.45 -24.96 -20.57
CA GLU A 197 -16.20 -24.53 -21.18
C GLU A 197 -15.56 -25.67 -21.99
N ILE A 198 -15.22 -25.36 -23.24
CA ILE A 198 -14.46 -26.23 -24.12
C ILE A 198 -13.33 -25.45 -24.79
N THR A 199 -12.45 -26.16 -25.49
CA THR A 199 -11.40 -25.55 -26.32
C THR A 199 -11.94 -25.35 -27.74
N GLY A 200 -12.01 -24.10 -28.18
CA GLY A 200 -12.24 -23.75 -29.58
C GLY A 200 -10.93 -23.80 -30.38
N VAL A 201 -11.02 -24.07 -31.68
CA VAL A 201 -9.89 -24.10 -32.61
C VAL A 201 -10.13 -23.09 -33.72
N TYR A 202 -9.23 -22.13 -33.88
CA TYR A 202 -9.24 -21.17 -35.00
C TYR A 202 -8.84 -21.86 -36.32
N ILE A 203 -9.14 -21.24 -37.46
CA ILE A 203 -8.74 -21.75 -38.80
C ILE A 203 -7.23 -21.98 -38.97
N ASP A 204 -6.40 -21.24 -38.24
CA ASP A 204 -4.94 -21.35 -38.29
C ASP A 204 -4.38 -22.43 -37.35
N GLY A 205 -5.27 -23.16 -36.65
CA GLY A 205 -4.93 -24.24 -35.72
C GLY A 205 -4.58 -23.77 -34.31
N ARG A 206 -4.59 -22.46 -34.02
CA ARG A 206 -4.50 -21.96 -32.63
C ARG A 206 -5.75 -22.32 -31.86
N THR A 207 -5.62 -22.48 -30.54
CA THR A 207 -6.74 -22.80 -29.66
C THR A 207 -7.11 -21.62 -28.78
N PHE A 208 -8.37 -21.55 -28.38
CA PHE A 208 -8.87 -20.55 -27.44
C PHE A 208 -9.89 -21.16 -26.48
N PRO A 209 -9.97 -20.69 -25.23
CA PRO A 209 -11.03 -21.11 -24.33
C PRO A 209 -12.36 -20.49 -24.78
N THR A 210 -13.40 -21.30 -24.84
CA THR A 210 -14.75 -20.83 -25.18
C THR A 210 -15.78 -21.46 -24.27
N ASP A 211 -16.74 -20.67 -23.81
CA ASP A 211 -17.94 -21.18 -23.17
C ASP A 211 -18.99 -21.48 -24.25
N VAL A 212 -19.51 -22.70 -24.23
CA VAL A 212 -20.41 -23.19 -25.28
C VAL A 212 -21.72 -23.62 -24.67
N THR A 213 -22.81 -23.09 -25.21
CA THR A 213 -24.18 -23.52 -24.89
C THR A 213 -24.81 -24.24 -26.07
N VAL A 214 -25.20 -25.49 -25.87
CA VAL A 214 -25.86 -26.34 -26.87
C VAL A 214 -27.33 -26.53 -26.51
N THR A 215 -28.23 -26.24 -27.42
CA THR A 215 -29.69 -26.47 -27.27
C THR A 215 -30.21 -27.32 -28.42
N ARG A 216 -31.02 -28.34 -28.12
CA ARG A 216 -31.65 -29.18 -29.15
C ARG A 216 -33.03 -28.65 -29.55
N ILE A 217 -33.29 -28.62 -30.86
CA ILE A 217 -34.56 -28.22 -31.47
C ILE A 217 -34.95 -29.30 -32.47
N ASP A 218 -36.20 -29.79 -32.39
CA ASP A 218 -36.74 -30.71 -33.38
C ASP A 218 -37.66 -29.91 -34.35
N TYR A 219 -37.40 -29.99 -35.64
CA TYR A 219 -38.15 -29.27 -36.69
C TYR A 219 -38.41 -30.19 -37.88
N ASP A 220 -39.68 -30.35 -38.25
CA ASP A 220 -40.12 -31.19 -39.38
C ASP A 220 -39.61 -32.65 -39.28
N GLY A 221 -39.61 -33.22 -38.07
CA GLY A 221 -39.12 -34.58 -37.80
C GLY A 221 -37.60 -34.74 -37.83
N LYS A 222 -36.86 -33.66 -38.11
CA LYS A 222 -35.39 -33.61 -38.05
C LYS A 222 -34.93 -32.94 -36.77
N LYS A 223 -33.74 -33.32 -36.30
CA LYS A 223 -33.12 -32.78 -35.09
C LYS A 223 -32.05 -31.79 -35.49
N PHE A 224 -32.02 -30.66 -34.81
CA PHE A 224 -31.02 -29.63 -34.97
C PHE A 224 -30.46 -29.24 -33.61
N TRP A 225 -29.20 -28.80 -33.59
CA TRP A 225 -28.57 -28.25 -32.42
C TRP A 225 -28.15 -26.82 -32.68
N THR A 226 -28.64 -25.91 -31.83
CA THR A 226 -28.14 -24.54 -31.78
C THR A 226 -26.98 -24.50 -30.81
N ILE A 227 -25.83 -24.05 -31.28
CA ILE A 227 -24.61 -23.91 -30.50
C ILE A 227 -24.30 -22.42 -30.41
N ILE A 228 -24.25 -21.91 -29.19
CA ILE A 228 -23.83 -20.55 -28.88
C ILE A 228 -22.40 -20.65 -28.34
N VAL A 229 -21.50 -19.86 -28.90
CA VAL A 229 -20.07 -19.87 -28.65
C VAL A 229 -19.69 -18.49 -28.14
N HIS A 230 -19.14 -18.44 -26.93
CA HIS A 230 -18.62 -17.23 -26.33
C HIS A 230 -17.11 -17.37 -26.13
N ASP A 231 -16.33 -16.53 -26.80
CA ASP A 231 -14.87 -16.50 -26.62
C ASP A 231 -14.56 -15.83 -25.27
N ILE A 232 -13.98 -16.59 -24.34
CA ILE A 232 -13.66 -16.12 -22.98
C ILE A 232 -12.15 -15.85 -22.82
N THR A 233 -11.41 -15.70 -23.92
CA THR A 233 -9.97 -15.45 -23.89
C THR A 233 -9.61 -14.19 -23.12
N GLU A 234 -10.27 -13.07 -23.42
CA GLU A 234 -10.03 -11.80 -22.73
C GLU A 234 -10.42 -11.90 -21.25
N HIS A 235 -11.54 -12.56 -20.95
CA HIS A 235 -12.00 -12.76 -19.58
C HIS A 235 -10.98 -13.55 -18.75
N LYS A 236 -10.50 -14.70 -19.27
CA LYS A 236 -9.48 -15.51 -18.59
C LYS A 236 -8.14 -14.80 -18.46
N ALA A 237 -7.75 -14.01 -19.46
CA ALA A 237 -6.52 -13.21 -19.38
C ALA A 237 -6.60 -12.15 -18.27
N LEU A 238 -7.76 -11.48 -18.12
CA LEU A 238 -8.00 -10.52 -17.04
C LEU A 238 -8.05 -11.21 -15.68
N GLU A 239 -8.73 -12.35 -15.56
CA GLU A 239 -8.79 -13.14 -14.33
C GLU A 239 -7.38 -13.59 -13.88
N GLN A 240 -6.59 -14.11 -14.81
CA GLN A 240 -5.21 -14.53 -14.55
C GLN A 240 -4.35 -13.34 -14.11
N LYS A 241 -4.48 -12.19 -14.76
CA LYS A 241 -3.75 -10.97 -14.39
C LYS A 241 -4.11 -10.50 -12.98
N LEU A 242 -5.41 -10.50 -12.64
CA LEU A 242 -5.87 -10.14 -11.29
C LEU A 242 -5.33 -11.12 -10.23
N PHE A 243 -5.30 -12.42 -10.56
CA PHE A 243 -4.73 -13.43 -9.67
C PHE A 243 -3.24 -13.19 -9.42
N GLU A 244 -2.48 -12.89 -10.46
CA GLU A 244 -1.04 -12.57 -10.37
C GLU A 244 -0.78 -11.30 -9.55
N GLU A 245 -1.52 -10.22 -9.82
CA GLU A 245 -1.41 -8.96 -9.07
C GLU A 245 -1.75 -9.17 -7.58
N LYS A 246 -2.80 -9.96 -7.28
CA LYS A 246 -3.15 -10.31 -5.91
C LYS A 246 -2.04 -11.07 -5.21
N SER A 247 -1.45 -12.06 -5.88
CA SER A 247 -0.34 -12.85 -5.32
C SER A 247 0.88 -11.98 -5.04
N GLN A 248 1.22 -11.03 -5.93
CA GLN A 248 2.31 -10.08 -5.72
C GLN A 248 2.05 -9.14 -4.52
N ILE A 249 0.82 -8.65 -4.38
CA ILE A 249 0.42 -7.82 -3.23
C ILE A 249 0.53 -8.60 -1.92
N GLU A 250 0.12 -9.87 -1.90
CA GLU A 250 0.24 -10.73 -0.72
C GLU A 250 1.71 -10.97 -0.33
N GLU A 251 2.58 -11.25 -1.29
CA GLU A 251 4.03 -11.42 -1.06
C GLU A 251 4.68 -10.13 -0.55
N MET A 252 4.35 -8.98 -1.15
CA MET A 252 4.82 -7.67 -0.70
C MET A 252 4.38 -7.38 0.73
N ASN A 253 3.13 -7.69 1.08
CA ASN A 253 2.60 -7.51 2.44
C ASN A 253 3.34 -8.37 3.48
N ILE A 254 3.67 -9.61 3.14
CA ILE A 254 4.48 -10.49 4.01
C ILE A 254 5.87 -9.87 4.24
N THR A 255 6.50 -9.41 3.16
CA THR A 255 7.82 -8.77 3.22
C THR A 255 7.79 -7.51 4.08
N LEU A 256 6.80 -6.63 3.87
CA LEU A 256 6.63 -5.41 4.64
C LEU A 256 6.41 -5.70 6.14
N LYS A 257 5.58 -6.69 6.47
CA LYS A 257 5.38 -7.11 7.88
C LYS A 257 6.68 -7.58 8.52
N ASN A 258 7.51 -8.33 7.82
CA ASN A 258 8.80 -8.78 8.34
C ASN A 258 9.76 -7.61 8.59
N VAL A 259 9.81 -6.64 7.68
CA VAL A 259 10.62 -5.42 7.83
C VAL A 259 10.14 -4.60 9.02
N LEU A 260 8.82 -4.37 9.14
CA LEU A 260 8.24 -3.62 10.26
C LEU A 260 8.53 -4.28 11.61
N ASN A 261 8.33 -5.60 11.72
CA ASN A 261 8.66 -6.36 12.92
C ASN A 261 10.15 -6.26 13.29
N THR A 262 11.04 -6.22 12.29
CA THR A 262 12.48 -6.04 12.50
C THR A 262 12.76 -4.64 13.04
N ILE A 263 12.20 -3.60 12.43
CA ILE A 263 12.35 -2.21 12.89
C ILE A 263 11.83 -2.04 14.31
N GLU A 264 10.67 -2.60 14.64
CA GLU A 264 10.10 -2.53 15.99
C GLU A 264 10.95 -3.26 17.03
N LYS A 265 11.56 -4.38 16.66
CA LYS A 265 12.50 -5.10 17.52
C LYS A 265 13.77 -4.28 17.75
N ASP A 266 14.37 -3.74 16.70
CA ASP A 266 15.57 -2.90 16.80
C ASP A 266 15.31 -1.65 17.64
N ARG A 267 14.13 -1.04 17.49
CA ARG A 267 13.68 0.10 18.31
C ARG A 267 13.59 -0.28 19.79
N ARG A 268 12.92 -1.40 20.12
CA ARG A 268 12.81 -1.90 21.50
C ARG A 268 14.18 -2.23 22.10
N ASP A 269 15.05 -2.86 21.32
CA ASP A 269 16.41 -3.20 21.76
C ASP A 269 17.25 -1.93 22.01
N PHE A 270 17.12 -0.91 21.16
CA PHE A 270 17.76 0.39 21.37
C PHE A 270 17.23 1.09 22.63
N GLU A 271 15.92 1.16 22.82
CA GLU A 271 15.30 1.73 24.03
C GLU A 271 15.76 1.01 25.30
N GLY A 272 15.82 -0.33 25.26
CA GLY A 272 16.33 -1.15 26.35
C GLY A 272 17.80 -0.84 26.67
N ARG A 273 18.66 -0.78 25.66
CA ARG A 273 20.09 -0.41 25.82
C ARG A 273 20.26 1.01 26.36
N LEU A 274 19.48 1.96 25.86
CA LEU A 274 19.51 3.36 26.28
C LEU A 274 19.10 3.50 27.74
N SER A 275 17.96 2.91 28.12
CA SER A 275 17.46 2.90 29.51
C SER A 275 18.48 2.28 30.47
N ALA A 276 19.11 1.16 30.08
CA ALA A 276 20.16 0.53 30.87
C ALA A 276 21.40 1.44 31.03
N ARG A 277 21.85 2.13 29.97
CA ARG A 277 22.98 3.08 30.06
C ARG A 277 22.66 4.29 30.94
N ILE A 278 21.45 4.85 30.83
CA ILE A 278 21.00 5.95 31.68
C ILE A 278 21.07 5.52 33.15
N ARG A 279 20.47 4.36 33.48
CA ARG A 279 20.41 3.86 34.86
C ARG A 279 21.78 3.50 35.44
N THR A 280 22.68 2.93 34.64
CA THR A 280 23.95 2.37 35.14
C THR A 280 25.14 3.32 35.00
N SER A 281 25.02 4.40 34.23
CA SER A 281 26.12 5.34 33.98
C SER A 281 25.74 6.81 34.19
N ILE A 282 24.59 7.27 33.68
CA ILE A 282 24.21 8.69 33.76
C ILE A 282 23.70 9.03 35.15
N LEU A 283 22.72 8.29 35.68
CA LEU A 283 22.16 8.56 37.02
C LEU A 283 23.24 8.52 38.12
N PRO A 284 24.12 7.49 38.19
CA PRO A 284 25.16 7.48 39.23
C PRO A 284 26.20 8.61 39.08
N ALA A 285 26.44 9.08 37.85
CA ALA A 285 27.32 10.21 37.61
C ALA A 285 26.68 11.54 38.03
N LEU A 286 25.37 11.71 37.81
CA LEU A 286 24.63 12.87 38.33
C LEU A 286 24.62 12.90 39.87
N GLU A 287 24.41 11.75 40.52
CA GLU A 287 24.51 11.66 41.99
C GLU A 287 25.91 12.03 42.50
N LYS A 288 26.97 11.64 41.77
CA LYS A 288 28.35 12.04 42.12
C LYS A 288 28.56 13.54 41.97
N VAL A 289 28.02 14.16 40.92
CA VAL A 289 28.08 15.61 40.69
C VAL A 289 27.41 16.37 41.83
N GLU A 290 26.25 15.90 42.29
CA GLU A 290 25.48 16.50 43.37
C GLU A 290 26.23 16.44 44.71
N LYS A 291 26.86 15.31 45.03
CA LYS A 291 27.56 15.07 46.29
C LYS A 291 29.00 15.64 46.34
N GLU A 292 29.57 16.06 45.22
CA GLU A 292 30.97 16.52 45.17
C GLU A 292 31.09 17.97 45.63
N ALA A 293 31.99 18.25 46.58
CA ALA A 293 32.17 19.61 47.10
C ALA A 293 33.07 20.46 46.18
N ASP A 294 34.07 19.83 45.55
CA ASP A 294 35.08 20.51 44.71
C ASP A 294 34.51 20.94 43.35
N ALA A 295 34.58 22.24 43.05
CA ALA A 295 34.09 22.82 41.81
C ALA A 295 34.84 22.35 40.55
N SER A 296 36.15 22.10 40.64
CA SER A 296 36.95 21.58 39.52
C SER A 296 36.57 20.13 39.22
N VAL A 297 36.41 19.29 40.25
CA VAL A 297 36.00 17.88 40.08
C VAL A 297 34.58 17.79 39.51
N ARG A 298 33.66 18.60 40.02
CA ARG A 298 32.29 18.72 39.51
C ARG A 298 32.24 19.13 38.04
N LYS A 299 33.04 20.12 37.61
CA LYS A 299 33.13 20.56 36.22
C LYS A 299 33.60 19.45 35.27
N SER A 300 34.59 18.63 35.67
CA SER A 300 35.02 17.49 34.85
C SER A 300 33.95 16.40 34.74
N TYR A 301 33.20 16.10 35.81
CA TYR A 301 32.09 15.15 35.71
C TYR A 301 30.98 15.64 34.75
N LEU A 302 30.64 16.94 34.79
CA LEU A 302 29.66 17.53 33.86
C LEU A 302 30.11 17.49 32.40
N MET A 303 31.40 17.74 32.14
CA MET A 303 31.96 17.64 30.80
C MET A 303 31.90 16.21 30.25
N LEU A 304 32.26 15.21 31.08
CA LEU A 304 32.17 13.80 30.71
C LEU A 304 30.71 13.35 30.49
N LEU A 305 29.77 13.85 31.30
CA LEU A 305 28.34 13.60 31.11
C LEU A 305 27.84 14.17 29.77
N GLY A 306 28.21 15.40 29.43
CA GLY A 306 27.87 16.02 28.15
C GLY A 306 28.35 15.19 26.96
N GLN A 307 29.62 14.77 26.98
CA GLN A 307 30.17 13.89 25.94
C GLN A 307 29.41 12.56 25.81
N GLN A 308 28.98 11.96 26.92
CA GLN A 308 28.20 10.72 26.90
C GLN A 308 26.79 10.93 26.33
N ILE A 309 26.14 12.05 26.65
CA ILE A 309 24.81 12.38 26.11
C ILE A 309 24.89 12.63 24.60
N THR A 310 25.86 13.42 24.13
CA THR A 310 26.09 13.65 22.69
C THR A 310 26.38 12.35 21.94
N ALA A 311 27.12 11.43 22.56
CA ALA A 311 27.37 10.11 21.98
C ALA A 311 26.09 9.28 21.84
N LEU A 312 25.22 9.30 22.86
CA LEU A 312 23.97 8.56 22.86
C LEU A 312 22.97 9.08 21.82
N THR A 313 22.98 10.38 21.51
CA THR A 313 22.10 10.97 20.48
C THR A 313 22.61 10.78 19.06
N SER A 314 23.91 10.53 18.86
CA SER A 314 24.53 10.35 17.54
C SER A 314 24.39 8.94 16.94
N GLY A 315 23.71 8.01 17.63
CA GLY A 315 23.50 6.63 17.14
C GLY A 315 24.76 5.77 17.04
N SER A 316 25.94 6.31 17.35
CA SER A 316 27.20 5.59 17.27
C SER A 316 27.40 4.73 18.52
N ASP A 317 27.36 3.41 18.33
CA ASP A 317 27.74 2.44 19.38
C ASP A 317 29.27 2.40 19.60
N THR A 318 30.02 3.31 18.96
CA THR A 318 31.45 3.51 19.20
C THR A 318 31.64 3.88 20.67
N GLY A 319 32.04 2.87 21.45
CA GLY A 319 32.12 2.93 22.90
C GLY A 319 32.94 4.12 23.39
N LEU A 320 32.26 5.21 23.74
CA LEU A 320 32.79 6.19 24.66
C LEU A 320 32.72 5.56 26.05
N ASP A 321 33.87 5.09 26.54
CA ASP A 321 33.94 4.32 27.77
C ASP A 321 33.39 5.11 28.96
N ALA A 322 32.20 4.72 29.40
CA ALA A 322 31.65 5.00 30.74
C ALA A 322 32.63 4.66 31.89
N GLY A 323 33.81 4.08 31.61
CA GLY A 323 34.88 3.83 32.56
C GLY A 323 35.42 5.09 33.23
N LEU A 324 35.47 6.24 32.55
CA LEU A 324 35.96 7.50 33.16
C LEU A 324 34.99 8.01 34.25
N LEU A 325 33.67 7.85 34.06
CA LEU A 325 32.66 8.17 35.07
C LEU A 325 32.69 7.23 36.30
N LYS A 326 33.32 6.05 36.17
CA LYS A 326 33.47 5.07 37.25
C LYS A 326 34.66 5.33 38.17
N LEU A 327 35.53 6.27 37.82
CA LEU A 327 36.70 6.63 38.63
C LEU A 327 36.28 7.33 39.94
N SER A 328 37.10 7.20 40.97
CA SER A 328 36.99 8.01 42.20
C SER A 328 37.56 9.41 41.98
N LYS A 329 37.25 10.36 42.87
CA LYS A 329 37.85 11.70 42.86
C LYS A 329 39.39 11.68 42.82
N THR A 330 40.00 10.77 43.58
CA THR A 330 41.46 10.58 43.61
C THR A 330 41.99 9.98 42.32
N GLU A 331 41.32 8.97 41.76
CA GLU A 331 41.70 8.37 40.47
C GLU A 331 41.53 9.35 39.30
N LEU A 332 40.52 10.22 39.35
CA LEU A 332 40.30 11.28 38.35
C LEU A 332 41.43 12.34 38.43
N GLY A 333 41.82 12.74 39.64
CA GLY A 333 42.99 13.61 39.87
C GLY A 333 44.28 13.00 39.32
N VAL A 334 44.51 11.70 39.57
CA VAL A 334 45.64 10.97 38.97
C VAL A 334 45.57 10.97 37.43
N CYS A 335 44.38 10.80 36.83
CA CYS A 335 44.24 10.83 35.38
C CYS A 335 44.58 12.21 34.77
N ARG A 336 44.19 13.30 35.42
CA ARG A 336 44.52 14.67 34.97
C ARG A 336 46.02 14.92 34.97
N LEU A 337 46.70 14.58 36.06
CA LEU A 337 48.15 14.76 36.14
C LEU A 337 48.90 13.86 35.15
N ILE A 338 48.36 12.67 34.84
CA ILE A 338 48.90 11.83 33.76
C ILE A 338 48.70 12.48 32.39
N GLN A 339 47.58 13.15 32.12
CA GLN A 339 47.37 13.88 30.86
C GLN A 339 48.25 15.11 30.73
N ALA A 340 48.54 15.80 31.83
CA ALA A 340 49.47 16.92 31.88
C ALA A 340 50.94 16.49 31.70
N GLY A 341 51.21 15.20 31.45
CA GLY A 341 52.55 14.67 31.23
C GLY A 341 53.35 14.40 32.51
N CYS A 342 52.75 14.54 33.70
CA CYS A 342 53.48 14.38 34.96
C CYS A 342 53.95 12.94 35.18
N SER A 343 55.18 12.81 35.69
CA SER A 343 55.76 11.52 36.07
C SER A 343 55.10 10.96 37.33
N SER A 344 55.25 9.65 37.58
CA SER A 344 54.71 9.05 38.82
C SER A 344 55.27 9.69 40.08
N LYS A 345 56.51 10.24 40.05
CA LYS A 345 57.10 10.93 41.20
C LYS A 345 56.47 12.31 41.40
N GLU A 346 56.32 13.09 40.34
CA GLU A 346 55.63 14.38 40.38
C GLU A 346 54.17 14.24 40.85
N ILE A 347 53.47 13.17 40.45
CA ILE A 347 52.11 12.90 40.92
C ILE A 347 52.07 12.63 42.43
N CYS A 348 53.09 11.95 42.98
CA CYS A 348 53.18 11.70 44.43
C CYS A 348 53.32 13.00 45.20
N GLU A 349 54.18 13.89 44.72
CA GLU A 349 54.43 15.20 45.31
C GLU A 349 53.19 16.09 45.20
N ALA A 350 52.57 16.16 44.01
CA ALA A 350 51.39 16.98 43.75
C ALA A 350 50.14 16.54 44.53
N MET A 351 49.97 15.24 44.78
CA MET A 351 48.81 14.70 45.52
C MET A 351 49.11 14.41 46.99
N ASN A 352 50.36 14.57 47.44
CA ASN A 352 50.84 14.19 48.77
C ASN A 352 50.51 12.73 49.14
N LEU A 353 50.81 11.80 48.23
CA LEU A 353 50.56 10.36 48.39
C LEU A 353 51.83 9.54 48.17
N SER A 354 51.91 8.36 48.77
CA SER A 354 53.07 7.47 48.56
C SER A 354 53.12 6.93 47.13
N PHE A 355 54.33 6.63 46.66
CA PHE A 355 54.55 6.06 45.33
C PHE A 355 53.77 4.77 45.09
N GLU A 356 53.72 3.90 46.09
CA GLU A 356 52.97 2.64 46.03
C GLU A 356 51.45 2.87 45.93
N THR A 357 50.94 3.94 46.56
CA THR A 357 49.54 4.36 46.46
C THR A 357 49.21 4.85 45.04
N ILE A 358 50.09 5.64 44.41
CA ILE A 358 49.92 6.08 43.02
C ILE A 358 49.98 4.91 42.03
N GLN A 359 50.88 3.94 42.23
CA GLN A 359 50.93 2.72 41.42
C GLN A 359 49.63 1.90 41.55
N THR A 360 49.09 1.81 42.77
CA THR A 360 47.81 1.15 43.04
C THR A 360 46.65 1.86 42.35
N HIS A 361 46.57 3.19 42.42
CA HIS A 361 45.58 3.98 41.68
C HIS A 361 45.71 3.79 40.16
N ARG A 362 46.92 3.81 39.60
CA ARG A 362 47.15 3.54 38.16
C ARG A 362 46.68 2.15 37.75
N LYS A 363 46.93 1.11 38.56
CA LYS A 363 46.44 -0.25 38.31
C LYS A 363 44.91 -0.32 38.36
N ASN A 364 44.29 0.36 39.32
CA ASN A 364 42.84 0.44 39.46
C ASN A 364 42.17 1.20 38.32
N ILE A 365 42.76 2.32 37.88
CA ILE A 365 42.33 3.06 36.69
C ILE A 365 42.37 2.15 35.46
N ARG A 366 43.49 1.46 35.22
CA ARG A 366 43.61 0.51 34.09
C ARG A 366 42.55 -0.60 34.15
N ARG A 367 42.23 -1.10 35.34
CA ARG A 367 41.16 -2.09 35.54
C ARG A 367 39.78 -1.49 35.20
N LYS A 368 39.46 -0.31 35.74
CA LYS A 368 38.17 0.37 35.55
C LYS A 368 37.94 0.85 34.11
N LEU A 369 39.02 1.16 33.39
CA LEU A 369 39.03 1.51 31.96
C LEU A 369 39.16 0.30 31.03
N ARG A 370 39.09 -0.94 31.55
CA ARG A 370 39.20 -2.19 30.76
C ARG A 370 40.53 -2.32 29.96
N LEU A 371 41.62 -1.74 30.46
CA LEU A 371 42.98 -1.78 29.88
C LEU A 371 43.90 -2.85 30.51
N ARG A 372 43.33 -3.77 31.30
CA ARG A 372 44.09 -4.84 31.94
C ARG A 372 44.60 -5.83 30.88
N GLY A 373 45.90 -6.10 30.85
CA GLY A 373 46.54 -7.00 29.88
C GLY A 373 46.86 -6.39 28.51
N ARG A 374 46.42 -5.15 28.22
CA ARG A 374 46.74 -4.46 26.95
C ARG A 374 48.03 -3.64 27.08
N LYS A 375 48.96 -3.71 26.11
CA LYS A 375 50.18 -2.88 26.04
C LYS A 375 49.90 -1.44 25.60
N VAL A 376 48.77 -0.86 26.00
CA VAL A 376 48.41 0.53 25.69
C VAL A 376 48.96 1.45 26.78
N ASN A 377 49.65 2.51 26.38
CA ASN A 377 50.13 3.55 27.29
C ASN A 377 48.93 4.35 27.83
N LEU A 378 48.86 4.50 29.16
CA LEU A 378 47.76 5.18 29.83
C LEU A 378 47.71 6.68 29.47
N HIS A 379 48.86 7.33 29.26
CA HIS A 379 48.93 8.72 28.79
C HIS A 379 48.31 8.83 27.39
N ALA A 380 48.77 8.02 26.43
CA ALA A 380 48.26 8.03 25.05
C ALA A 380 46.76 7.71 24.97
N PHE A 381 46.27 6.83 25.85
CA PHE A 381 44.85 6.49 25.94
C PHE A 381 44.01 7.66 26.48
N LEU A 382 44.54 8.42 27.44
CA LEU A 382 43.85 9.55 28.05
C LEU A 382 43.98 10.82 27.20
N SER A 383 45.09 11.04 26.48
CA SER A 383 45.32 12.27 25.70
C SER A 383 44.32 12.48 24.56
N ASN A 384 43.73 11.41 24.01
CA ASN A 384 42.62 11.50 23.05
C ASN A 384 41.25 11.81 23.69
N ARG A 385 41.18 12.03 25.01
CA ARG A 385 39.93 12.24 25.76
C ARG A 385 40.08 13.43 26.68
N VAL A 386 39.41 14.54 26.40
CA VAL A 386 39.56 15.77 27.20
C VAL A 386 38.97 15.57 28.60
N ILE A 387 39.80 15.58 29.65
CA ILE A 387 39.37 15.59 31.07
C ILE A 387 39.59 16.98 31.70
N ASP A 388 40.23 17.90 30.99
CA ASP A 388 40.69 19.17 31.54
C ASP A 388 39.63 20.25 31.75
N SER A 389 39.86 21.01 32.82
CA SER A 389 39.17 22.23 33.22
C SER A 389 40.19 23.36 33.43
N ALA A 390 39.89 24.53 32.86
CA ALA A 390 40.42 25.87 33.16
C ALA A 390 41.72 26.32 32.46
N GLY A 391 41.59 27.39 31.65
CA GLY A 391 42.64 28.39 31.47
C GLY A 391 43.61 28.21 30.31
N SER A 392 43.13 28.19 29.07
CA SER A 392 43.91 28.66 27.93
C SER A 392 43.08 29.66 27.14
N THR A 393 43.35 30.94 27.38
CA THR A 393 43.13 32.02 26.43
C THR A 393 43.77 31.61 25.11
N SER A 394 42.96 31.14 24.17
CA SER A 394 43.30 31.17 22.76
C SER A 394 42.39 32.21 22.15
N GLN A 395 42.98 33.38 21.89
CA GLN A 395 42.46 34.33 20.92
C GLN A 395 42.31 33.56 19.61
N GLU A 396 41.08 33.20 19.25
CA GLU A 396 40.71 33.08 17.84
C GLU A 396 40.57 34.52 17.34
N GLY A 397 41.69 35.07 16.89
CA GLY A 397 41.69 36.23 16.03
C GLY A 397 41.04 35.84 14.71
N GLU A 398 39.92 36.51 14.42
CA GLU A 398 39.41 36.75 13.08
C GLU A 398 40.56 36.87 12.07
N PHE A 399 40.63 35.92 11.15
CA PHE A 399 41.14 36.16 9.81
C PHE A 399 40.00 35.94 8.84
N ILE A 400 39.17 36.97 8.72
CA ILE A 400 38.51 37.28 7.44
C ILE A 400 39.42 38.32 6.79
N HIS A 401 40.09 37.93 5.71
CA HIS A 401 40.56 38.89 4.72
C HIS A 401 40.09 38.43 3.35
N GLU A 402 39.50 39.42 2.67
CA GLU A 402 39.11 39.57 1.27
C GLU A 402 39.76 38.64 0.23
#